data_AF-M6Y7M8-F1
#
_entry.id   AF-M6Y7M8-F1
#
_cell.length_a   1.000
_cell.length_b   1.000
_cell.length_c   1.000
_cell.angle_alpha   90.00
_cell.angle_beta   90.00
_cell.angle_gamma   90.00
#
_symmetry.space_group_name_H-M   'P 1'
#
loop_
_entity.id
_entity.type
_entity.pdbx_description
1 polymer ?
#
loop_
_entity_poly.entity_id
_entity_poly.type
_entity_poly.pdbx_seq_one_letter_code
_entity_poly.pdbx_strand_id
1 'polypeptide(L)'
;MKKITFYFLPILLLNCFTVYPKEDRVTKTTVENESAYTEDADIYNLTFKLSGEKLIPIVSGWKERKQVTKKNLVDLVETEKTFRLSDKFKILKGSNFGLLQIIVAIPVGIAMLFEFPTLPFRLMSDSTEKRYNKIEYSNSVKIADIKSKNMRFNFKPTDDEEDFLDIDKGEGLNIRKLFEEYGNDYGFGYKLFHKDEEIKLGVFSLNGLSAENPNIQNFVTKLVAEKNRKQKEFCEQNFRKLYNIIDRESMLTGNFIVELACDGAFQNPVQSSMCKEKFSECVPFLSKSEE
;
A
#
# COMPACT_ATOMS: atom_id res chain seq x y z
N MET A 1 -16.96 46.12 -56.84
CA MET A 1 -16.74 44.98 -55.91
C MET A 1 -16.37 45.49 -54.51
N LYS A 2 -17.36 45.83 -53.65
CA LYS A 2 -17.10 46.25 -52.24
C LYS A 2 -18.21 45.85 -51.23
N LYS A 3 -19.23 45.07 -51.65
CA LYS A 3 -20.39 44.73 -50.78
C LYS A 3 -20.44 43.27 -50.32
N ILE A 4 -19.63 42.38 -50.89
CA ILE A 4 -19.70 40.93 -50.59
C ILE A 4 -18.84 40.58 -49.36
N THR A 5 -17.78 41.34 -49.08
CA THR A 5 -16.86 41.05 -47.96
C THR A 5 -17.45 41.29 -46.58
N PHE A 6 -18.51 42.11 -46.46
CA PHE A 6 -19.16 42.40 -45.18
C PHE A 6 -20.21 41.35 -44.75
N TYR A 7 -20.69 40.50 -45.67
CA TYR A 7 -21.68 39.46 -45.34
C TYR A 7 -21.05 38.16 -44.81
N PHE A 8 -19.75 37.94 -45.04
CA PHE A 8 -19.02 36.79 -44.49
C PHE A 8 -18.37 37.09 -43.13
N LEU A 9 -18.23 38.37 -42.76
CA LEU A 9 -17.66 38.78 -41.48
C LEU A 9 -18.48 38.27 -40.27
N PRO A 10 -19.83 38.30 -40.26
CA PRO A 10 -20.63 37.74 -39.16
C PRO A 10 -20.52 36.21 -39.07
N ILE A 11 -20.40 35.51 -40.21
CA ILE A 11 -20.30 34.05 -40.28
C ILE A 11 -18.94 33.56 -39.75
N LEU A 12 -17.86 34.32 -40.02
CA LEU A 12 -16.52 34.06 -39.48
C LEU A 12 -16.39 34.35 -37.97
N LEU A 13 -17.35 35.09 -37.38
CA LEU A 13 -17.34 35.52 -35.99
C LEU A 13 -18.33 34.75 -35.10
N LEU A 14 -19.04 33.76 -35.65
CA LEU A 14 -19.84 32.81 -34.86
C LEU A 14 -18.90 31.81 -34.15
N ASN A 15 -19.08 31.62 -32.84
CA ASN A 15 -18.31 30.74 -31.96
C ASN A 15 -16.91 31.25 -31.61
N CYS A 16 -16.78 32.53 -31.27
CA CYS A 16 -15.55 33.10 -30.72
C CYS A 16 -15.23 32.54 -29.34
N PHE A 17 -16.25 32.17 -28.57
CA PHE A 17 -16.09 31.52 -27.26
C PHE A 17 -16.50 30.05 -27.30
N THR A 18 -15.69 29.22 -26.67
CA THR A 18 -16.00 27.82 -26.41
C THR A 18 -16.37 27.67 -24.94
N VAL A 19 -17.55 27.13 -24.68
CA VAL A 19 -18.01 26.77 -23.33
C VAL A 19 -17.48 25.38 -22.99
N TYR A 20 -16.95 25.22 -21.79
CA TYR A 20 -16.45 23.95 -21.29
C TYR A 20 -16.92 23.73 -19.85
N PRO A 21 -17.16 22.46 -19.46
CA PRO A 21 -17.46 22.13 -18.07
C PRO A 21 -16.24 22.44 -17.21
N LYS A 22 -16.45 23.10 -16.07
CA LYS A 22 -15.41 23.49 -15.12
C LYS A 22 -15.41 22.57 -13.92
N GLU A 23 -16.56 22.45 -13.26
CA GLU A 23 -16.72 21.68 -12.03
C GLU A 23 -18.15 21.19 -11.89
N ASP A 24 -18.31 19.97 -11.40
CA ASP A 24 -19.61 19.42 -11.05
C ASP A 24 -19.93 19.74 -9.60
N ARG A 25 -21.08 20.38 -9.37
CA ARG A 25 -21.56 20.68 -8.02
C ARG A 25 -22.84 19.91 -7.74
N VAL A 26 -22.83 19.12 -6.68
CA VAL A 26 -24.06 18.51 -6.16
C VAL A 26 -24.91 19.61 -5.53
N THR A 27 -26.10 19.85 -6.08
CA THR A 27 -27.02 20.89 -5.60
C THR A 27 -28.13 20.33 -4.72
N LYS A 28 -28.50 19.06 -4.92
CA LYS A 28 -29.48 18.36 -4.09
C LYS A 28 -29.22 16.86 -4.08
N THR A 29 -29.31 16.24 -2.91
CA THR A 29 -29.32 14.78 -2.76
C THR A 29 -30.71 14.34 -2.33
N THR A 30 -31.29 13.35 -3.03
CA THR A 30 -32.58 12.74 -2.70
C THR A 30 -32.39 11.26 -2.43
N VAL A 31 -33.04 10.74 -1.39
CA VAL A 31 -33.12 9.30 -1.13
C VAL A 31 -34.35 8.76 -1.86
N GLU A 32 -34.16 7.91 -2.86
CA GLU A 32 -35.30 7.30 -3.58
C GLU A 32 -35.81 6.06 -2.88
N ASN A 33 -34.91 5.23 -2.37
CA ASN A 33 -35.24 4.01 -1.67
C ASN A 33 -34.25 3.77 -0.54
N GLU A 34 -34.75 3.29 0.59
CA GLU A 34 -33.97 2.88 1.74
C GLU A 34 -34.43 1.51 2.18
N SER A 35 -33.48 0.60 2.37
CA SER A 35 -33.72 -0.73 2.91
C SER A 35 -32.73 -0.99 4.02
N ALA A 36 -33.23 -1.53 5.13
CA ALA A 36 -32.42 -1.97 6.25
C ALA A 36 -32.55 -3.48 6.38
N TYR A 37 -31.43 -4.17 6.49
CA TYR A 37 -31.40 -5.59 6.77
C TYR A 37 -30.33 -5.91 7.81
N THR A 38 -30.46 -7.07 8.41
CA THR A 38 -29.49 -7.57 9.39
C THR A 38 -28.55 -8.53 8.68
N GLU A 39 -27.26 -8.31 8.85
CA GLU A 39 -26.21 -9.20 8.36
C GLU A 39 -25.50 -9.82 9.56
N ASP A 40 -25.37 -11.14 9.51
CA ASP A 40 -24.71 -11.95 10.52
C ASP A 40 -23.40 -12.48 9.90
N ALA A 41 -22.27 -12.29 10.58
CA ALA A 41 -20.96 -12.72 10.10
C ALA A 41 -20.19 -13.46 11.19
N ASP A 42 -19.48 -14.52 10.81
CA ASP A 42 -18.60 -15.24 11.71
C ASP A 42 -17.20 -14.60 11.68
N ILE A 43 -16.69 -14.26 12.85
CA ILE A 43 -15.39 -13.63 13.04
C ILE A 43 -14.48 -14.60 13.78
N TYR A 44 -13.28 -14.81 13.24
CA TYR A 44 -12.25 -15.65 13.84
C TYR A 44 -10.98 -14.83 14.08
N ASN A 45 -10.54 -14.79 15.32
CA ASN A 45 -9.24 -14.25 15.69
C ASN A 45 -8.28 -15.38 16.07
N LEU A 46 -7.07 -15.34 15.52
CA LEU A 46 -6.00 -16.28 15.83
C LEU A 46 -4.93 -15.52 16.60
N THR A 47 -4.63 -16.00 17.80
CA THR A 47 -3.51 -15.52 18.62
C THR A 47 -2.59 -16.69 18.93
N PHE A 48 -1.43 -16.40 19.50
CA PHE A 48 -0.46 -17.43 19.89
C PHE A 48 -0.07 -17.28 21.36
N LYS A 49 0.03 -18.42 22.03
CA LYS A 49 0.56 -18.53 23.38
C LYS A 49 1.87 -19.30 23.36
N LEU A 50 2.86 -18.77 24.07
CA LEU A 50 4.11 -19.48 24.30
C LEU A 50 3.97 -20.44 25.49
N SER A 51 4.33 -21.70 25.29
CA SER A 51 4.49 -22.70 26.35
C SER A 51 5.82 -23.41 26.17
N GLY A 52 6.79 -23.08 27.04
CA GLY A 52 8.19 -23.47 26.81
C GLY A 52 8.69 -22.86 25.50
N GLU A 53 9.15 -23.71 24.57
CA GLU A 53 9.55 -23.29 23.22
C GLU A 53 8.46 -23.51 22.16
N LYS A 54 7.24 -23.88 22.56
CA LYS A 54 6.12 -24.12 21.65
C LYS A 54 5.21 -22.90 21.53
N LEU A 55 4.98 -22.43 20.30
CA LEU A 55 3.93 -21.49 19.95
C LEU A 55 2.64 -22.27 19.70
N ILE A 56 1.70 -22.15 20.63
CA ILE A 56 0.40 -22.82 20.58
C ILE A 56 -0.61 -21.84 19.96
N PRO A 57 -1.22 -22.16 18.81
CA PRO A 57 -2.29 -21.36 18.23
C PRO A 57 -3.53 -21.40 19.13
N ILE A 58 -4.13 -20.24 19.36
CA ILE A 58 -5.37 -20.07 20.11
C ILE A 58 -6.37 -19.35 19.21
N VAL A 59 -7.52 -19.97 18.98
CA VAL A 59 -8.58 -19.35 18.18
C VAL A 59 -9.71 -18.88 19.09
N SER A 60 -10.09 -17.63 18.91
CA SER A 60 -11.32 -17.06 19.48
C SER A 60 -12.27 -16.76 18.32
N GLY A 61 -13.40 -17.46 18.27
CA GLY A 61 -14.44 -17.23 17.28
C GLY A 61 -15.70 -16.63 17.90
N TRP A 62 -16.35 -15.71 17.20
CA TRP A 62 -17.66 -15.19 17.61
C TRP A 62 -18.49 -14.79 16.40
N LYS A 63 -19.81 -14.81 16.56
CA LYS A 63 -20.75 -14.32 15.56
C LYS A 63 -21.09 -12.86 15.85
N GLU A 64 -20.91 -12.00 14.86
CA GLU A 64 -21.31 -10.60 14.90
C GLU A 64 -22.57 -10.36 14.10
N ARG A 65 -23.40 -9.44 14.59
CA ARG A 65 -24.55 -8.92 13.90
C ARG A 65 -24.35 -7.44 13.62
N LYS A 66 -24.58 -7.03 12.37
CA LYS A 66 -24.57 -5.63 11.92
C LYS A 66 -25.91 -5.29 11.27
N GLN A 67 -26.41 -4.09 11.50
CA GLN A 67 -27.46 -3.53 10.66
C GLN A 67 -26.82 -2.86 9.47
N VAL A 68 -27.29 -3.23 8.29
CA VAL A 68 -26.85 -2.65 7.02
C VAL A 68 -28.00 -1.84 6.46
N THR A 69 -27.74 -0.56 6.23
CA THR A 69 -28.69 0.34 5.60
C THR A 69 -28.19 0.66 4.20
N LYS A 70 -28.96 0.24 3.20
CA LYS A 70 -28.69 0.54 1.80
C LYS A 70 -29.64 1.64 1.34
N LYS A 71 -29.06 2.78 0.96
CA LYS A 71 -29.77 3.95 0.41
C LYS A 71 -29.45 4.08 -1.08
N ASN A 72 -30.48 4.17 -1.90
CA ASN A 72 -30.34 4.57 -3.29
C ASN A 72 -30.48 6.09 -3.34
N LEU A 73 -29.38 6.77 -3.66
CA LEU A 73 -29.28 8.22 -3.68
C LEU A 73 -29.31 8.72 -5.12
N VAL A 74 -29.99 9.84 -5.31
CA VAL A 74 -30.01 10.60 -6.56
C VAL A 74 -29.51 11.99 -6.25
N ASP A 75 -28.32 12.29 -6.77
CA ASP A 75 -27.75 13.62 -6.73
C ASP A 75 -28.15 14.38 -7.98
N LEU A 76 -28.77 15.54 -7.80
CA LEU A 76 -28.88 16.54 -8.85
C LEU A 76 -27.52 17.25 -8.92
N VAL A 77 -26.83 17.05 -10.03
CA VAL A 77 -25.52 17.63 -10.30
C VAL A 77 -25.70 18.74 -11.30
N GLU A 78 -25.36 19.96 -10.91
CA GLU A 78 -25.21 21.07 -11.85
C GLU A 78 -23.75 21.18 -12.24
N THR A 79 -23.47 21.05 -13.53
CA THR A 79 -22.13 21.29 -14.06
C THR A 79 -21.96 22.79 -14.26
N GLU A 80 -21.08 23.40 -13.46
CA GLU A 80 -20.66 24.78 -13.69
C GLU A 80 -19.92 24.84 -15.02
N LYS A 81 -20.45 25.65 -15.93
CA LYS A 81 -19.84 25.89 -17.23
C LYS A 81 -19.04 27.18 -17.17
N THR A 82 -17.89 27.19 -17.81
CA THR A 82 -17.09 28.39 -18.02
C THR A 82 -16.75 28.53 -19.49
N PHE A 83 -16.20 29.66 -19.91
CA PHE A 83 -15.92 29.94 -21.31
C PHE A 83 -14.48 30.42 -21.49
N ARG A 84 -13.91 30.10 -22.65
CA ARG A 84 -12.62 30.65 -23.09
C ARG A 84 -12.69 31.01 -24.56
N LEU A 85 -11.79 31.89 -24.99
CA LEU A 85 -11.62 32.18 -26.41
C LEU A 85 -11.28 30.87 -27.16
N SER A 86 -11.99 30.61 -28.25
CA SER A 86 -11.82 29.42 -29.08
C SER A 86 -10.38 29.31 -29.58
N ASP A 87 -9.84 28.09 -29.62
CA ASP A 87 -8.44 27.82 -29.96
C ASP A 87 -8.07 28.33 -31.38
N LYS A 88 -9.07 28.49 -32.27
CA LYS A 88 -8.94 29.11 -33.59
C LYS A 88 -8.43 30.56 -33.55
N PHE A 89 -8.65 31.27 -32.43
CA PHE A 89 -8.21 32.65 -32.23
C PHE A 89 -6.93 32.77 -31.37
N LYS A 90 -6.43 31.66 -30.77
CA LYS A 90 -5.20 31.66 -29.96
C LYS A 90 -3.91 31.79 -30.79
N ILE A 91 -3.96 31.43 -32.07
CA ILE A 91 -2.81 31.43 -33.00
C ILE A 91 -2.24 32.85 -33.23
N LEU A 92 -2.99 33.90 -32.87
CA LEU A 92 -2.63 35.30 -33.13
C LEU A 92 -1.70 35.94 -32.08
N LYS A 93 -1.33 35.23 -31.00
CA LYS A 93 -0.47 35.77 -29.92
C LYS A 93 1.04 35.73 -30.21
N GLY A 94 1.48 35.14 -31.33
CA GLY A 94 2.91 34.91 -31.63
C GLY A 94 3.56 35.86 -32.64
N SER A 95 2.84 36.80 -33.27
CA SER A 95 3.42 37.67 -34.31
C SER A 95 3.38 39.16 -33.94
N ASN A 96 4.52 39.84 -34.06
CA ASN A 96 4.64 41.29 -33.88
C ASN A 96 3.83 42.11 -34.91
N PHE A 97 3.54 43.35 -34.51
CA PHE A 97 3.09 44.53 -35.30
C PHE A 97 1.58 44.86 -35.38
N GLY A 98 1.12 45.58 -34.35
CA GLY A 98 0.26 46.78 -34.32
C GLY A 98 -0.98 46.93 -35.23
N LEU A 99 -0.89 46.66 -36.53
CA LEU A 99 -2.03 46.81 -37.46
C LEU A 99 -2.98 45.60 -37.41
N LEU A 100 -2.44 44.40 -37.18
CA LEU A 100 -3.24 43.19 -37.01
C LEU A 100 -4.09 43.25 -35.73
N GLN A 101 -3.66 43.98 -34.70
CA GLN A 101 -4.43 44.14 -33.47
C GLN A 101 -5.71 44.94 -33.69
N ILE A 102 -5.72 45.98 -34.52
CA ILE A 102 -6.94 46.77 -34.80
C ILE A 102 -7.89 45.99 -35.73
N ILE A 103 -7.35 45.33 -36.75
CA ILE A 103 -8.12 44.53 -37.72
C ILE A 103 -8.73 43.28 -37.07
N VAL A 104 -8.14 42.76 -35.99
CA VAL A 104 -8.69 41.62 -35.23
C VAL A 104 -9.50 42.07 -34.01
N ALA A 105 -9.11 43.14 -33.31
CA ALA A 105 -9.84 43.63 -32.13
C ALA A 105 -11.21 44.20 -32.47
N ILE A 106 -11.39 44.80 -33.65
CA ILE A 106 -12.71 45.30 -34.07
C ILE A 106 -13.67 44.13 -34.35
N PRO A 107 -13.34 43.11 -35.17
CA PRO A 107 -14.16 41.92 -35.33
C PRO A 107 -14.37 41.13 -34.03
N VAL A 108 -13.35 40.99 -33.18
CA VAL A 108 -13.48 40.30 -31.89
C VAL A 108 -14.35 41.10 -30.90
N GLY A 109 -14.25 42.43 -30.89
CA GLY A 109 -15.11 43.30 -30.09
C GLY A 109 -16.56 43.32 -30.57
N ILE A 110 -16.77 43.30 -31.88
CA ILE A 110 -18.11 43.15 -32.49
C ILE A 110 -18.67 41.74 -32.24
N ALA A 111 -17.85 40.69 -32.37
CA ALA A 111 -18.25 39.32 -32.04
C ALA A 111 -18.59 39.18 -30.55
N MET A 112 -17.83 39.82 -29.67
CA MET A 112 -18.18 39.92 -28.25
C MET A 112 -19.56 40.56 -28.08
N LEU A 113 -19.87 41.67 -28.75
CA LEU A 113 -21.19 42.33 -28.68
C LEU A 113 -22.35 41.44 -29.16
N PHE A 114 -22.13 40.58 -30.17
CA PHE A 114 -23.15 39.66 -30.67
C PHE A 114 -23.26 38.34 -29.89
N GLU A 115 -22.16 37.84 -29.33
CA GLU A 115 -22.16 36.62 -28.51
C GLU A 115 -22.51 36.88 -27.04
N PHE A 116 -22.26 38.08 -26.50
CA PHE A 116 -22.56 38.46 -25.10
C PHE A 116 -24.01 38.19 -24.67
N PRO A 117 -25.03 38.51 -25.49
CA PRO A 117 -26.41 38.21 -25.14
C PRO A 117 -26.71 36.71 -25.08
N THR A 118 -25.96 35.89 -25.82
CA THR A 118 -26.13 34.43 -25.89
C THR A 118 -25.27 33.67 -24.89
N LEU A 119 -24.18 34.28 -24.39
CA LEU A 119 -23.27 33.69 -23.41
C LEU A 119 -23.98 33.26 -22.11
N PRO A 120 -24.87 34.07 -21.49
CA PRO A 120 -25.64 33.64 -20.32
C PRO A 120 -26.44 32.36 -20.55
N PHE A 121 -27.07 32.20 -21.72
CA PHE A 121 -27.83 30.99 -22.06
C PHE A 121 -26.94 29.78 -22.31
N ARG A 122 -25.74 29.97 -22.91
CA ARG A 122 -24.77 28.88 -23.14
C ARG A 122 -24.05 28.47 -21.84
N LEU A 123 -23.96 29.37 -20.87
CA LEU A 123 -23.41 29.13 -19.53
C LEU A 123 -24.43 28.59 -18.54
N MET A 124 -25.71 28.52 -18.92
CA MET A 124 -26.75 27.90 -18.10
C MET A 124 -26.33 26.45 -17.81
N SER A 125 -26.19 26.13 -16.52
CA SER A 125 -25.85 24.79 -16.06
C SER A 125 -26.99 23.85 -16.44
N ASP A 126 -26.64 22.76 -17.09
CA ASP A 126 -27.59 21.65 -17.24
C ASP A 126 -27.53 20.88 -15.93
N SER A 127 -28.70 20.53 -15.39
CA SER A 127 -28.77 19.63 -14.25
C SER A 127 -28.87 18.19 -14.74
N THR A 128 -28.05 17.32 -14.17
CA THR A 128 -28.04 15.89 -14.47
C THR A 128 -28.28 15.10 -13.21
N GLU A 129 -29.06 14.03 -13.31
CA GLU A 129 -29.28 13.12 -12.19
C GLU A 129 -28.21 12.03 -12.17
N LYS A 130 -27.48 11.93 -11.06
CA LYS A 130 -26.53 10.86 -10.81
C LYS A 130 -27.07 9.92 -9.74
N ARG A 131 -27.29 8.66 -10.11
CA ARG A 131 -27.86 7.62 -9.24
C ARG A 131 -26.76 6.71 -8.71
N TYR A 132 -26.72 6.47 -7.40
CA TYR A 132 -25.75 5.57 -6.79
C TYR A 132 -26.26 4.95 -5.49
N ASN A 133 -25.65 3.84 -5.10
CA ASN A 133 -25.97 3.16 -3.85
C ASN A 133 -24.97 3.59 -2.78
N LYS A 134 -25.48 4.03 -1.63
CA LYS A 134 -24.69 4.24 -0.42
C LYS A 134 -25.03 3.13 0.58
N ILE A 135 -24.00 2.43 1.05
CA ILE A 135 -24.13 1.40 2.08
C ILE A 135 -23.58 1.99 3.38
N GLU A 136 -24.42 2.04 4.40
CA GLU A 136 -24.06 2.49 5.75
C GLU A 136 -24.14 1.27 6.68
N TYR A 137 -23.11 1.11 7.51
CA TYR A 137 -23.01 0.01 8.48
C TYR A 137 -23.17 0.58 9.88
N SER A 138 -24.00 -0.07 10.71
CA SER A 138 -24.04 0.19 12.14
C SER A 138 -22.82 -0.39 12.85
N ASN A 139 -22.65 -0.05 14.14
CA ASN A 139 -21.76 -0.79 15.02
C ASN A 139 -22.17 -2.28 15.05
N SER A 140 -21.18 -3.19 15.06
CA SER A 140 -21.44 -4.60 15.28
C SER A 140 -21.74 -4.90 16.74
N VAL A 141 -22.59 -5.90 16.95
CA VAL A 141 -22.84 -6.50 18.25
C VAL A 141 -22.47 -7.97 18.19
N LYS A 142 -21.65 -8.43 19.14
CA LYS A 142 -21.36 -9.85 19.33
C LYS A 142 -22.62 -10.55 19.86
N ILE A 143 -23.08 -11.60 19.17
CA ILE A 143 -24.32 -12.30 19.51
C ILE A 143 -24.12 -13.73 20.02
N ALA A 144 -23.01 -14.38 19.69
CA ALA A 144 -22.68 -15.71 20.17
C ALA A 144 -21.18 -15.99 20.10
N ASP A 145 -20.67 -16.83 21.00
CA ASP A 145 -19.33 -17.41 20.92
C ASP A 145 -19.32 -18.64 20.02
N ILE A 146 -18.30 -18.75 19.17
CA ILE A 146 -18.05 -19.94 18.36
C ILE A 146 -17.00 -20.77 19.09
N LYS A 147 -17.36 -22.01 19.45
CA LYS A 147 -16.44 -22.92 20.13
C LYS A 147 -15.29 -23.30 19.19
N SER A 148 -14.07 -23.35 19.74
CA SER A 148 -12.86 -23.73 19.00
C SER A 148 -12.77 -25.21 18.64
N LYS A 149 -13.75 -26.03 19.05
CA LYS A 149 -13.73 -27.48 18.86
C LYS A 149 -13.67 -27.84 17.37
N ASN A 150 -12.84 -28.83 17.01
CA ASN A 150 -12.59 -29.28 15.64
C ASN A 150 -11.98 -28.19 14.73
N MET A 151 -11.24 -27.23 15.30
CA MET A 151 -10.44 -26.30 14.52
C MET A 151 -9.05 -26.85 14.28
N ARG A 152 -8.58 -26.76 13.04
CA ARG A 152 -7.23 -27.18 12.65
C ARG A 152 -6.48 -26.00 12.05
N PHE A 153 -5.22 -25.91 12.41
CA PHE A 153 -4.33 -24.85 11.97
C PHE A 153 -3.24 -25.47 11.10
N ASN A 154 -3.04 -24.96 9.90
CA ASN A 154 -1.95 -25.38 9.03
C ASN A 154 -1.01 -24.17 8.82
N PHE A 155 0.26 -24.35 9.17
CA PHE A 155 1.31 -23.38 8.89
C PHE A 155 2.19 -23.94 7.80
N LYS A 156 2.52 -23.11 6.81
CA LYS A 156 3.37 -23.48 5.66
C LYS A 156 2.69 -24.50 4.74
N PRO A 157 1.91 -24.04 3.74
CA PRO A 157 1.38 -24.93 2.71
C PRO A 157 2.54 -25.35 1.80
N THR A 158 3.33 -26.33 2.21
CA THR A 158 3.91 -27.28 1.26
C THR A 158 2.77 -28.13 0.71
N ASP A 159 2.88 -28.60 -0.54
CA ASP A 159 1.83 -29.39 -1.22
C ASP A 159 1.48 -30.74 -0.53
N ASP A 160 2.08 -31.01 0.63
CA ASP A 160 1.89 -32.22 1.42
C ASP A 160 0.86 -31.99 2.54
N GLU A 161 -0.12 -32.90 2.66
CA GLU A 161 -1.23 -32.86 3.63
C GLU A 161 -0.79 -33.01 5.11
N GLU A 162 0.51 -33.06 5.43
CA GLU A 162 1.04 -33.51 6.73
C GLU A 162 1.23 -32.41 7.80
N ASP A 163 1.02 -31.12 7.50
CA ASP A 163 1.36 -30.02 8.43
C ASP A 163 0.17 -29.39 9.19
N PHE A 164 -0.86 -30.19 9.54
CA PHE A 164 -1.96 -29.71 10.38
C PHE A 164 -1.67 -29.88 11.88
N LEU A 165 -1.73 -28.77 12.62
CA LEU A 165 -1.80 -28.77 14.09
C LEU A 165 -3.24 -28.79 14.56
N ASP A 166 -3.54 -29.74 15.44
CA ASP A 166 -4.82 -29.82 16.13
C ASP A 166 -4.84 -28.87 17.34
N ILE A 167 -5.68 -27.83 17.25
CA ILE A 167 -5.81 -26.81 18.29
C ILE A 167 -6.36 -27.43 19.59
N ASP A 168 -7.25 -28.42 19.50
CA ASP A 168 -7.86 -29.06 20.68
C ASP A 168 -6.83 -29.90 21.45
N LYS A 169 -5.77 -30.37 20.78
CA LYS A 169 -4.67 -31.12 21.41
C LYS A 169 -3.59 -30.22 21.99
N GLY A 170 -3.66 -28.90 21.78
CA GLY A 170 -2.62 -27.96 22.20
C GLY A 170 -1.28 -28.19 21.50
N GLU A 171 -1.32 -28.72 20.28
CA GLU A 171 -0.13 -28.85 19.44
C GLU A 171 0.41 -27.47 19.08
N GLY A 172 1.73 -27.36 18.90
CA GLY A 172 2.37 -26.06 18.74
C GLY A 172 3.70 -26.14 18.03
N LEU A 173 4.06 -25.01 17.43
CA LEU A 173 5.26 -24.83 16.61
C LEU A 173 6.49 -24.61 17.47
N ASN A 174 7.61 -25.24 17.13
CA ASN A 174 8.86 -24.93 17.81
C ASN A 174 9.38 -23.56 17.33
N ILE A 175 9.31 -22.55 18.20
CA ILE A 175 9.72 -21.17 17.86
C ILE A 175 11.22 -21.06 17.57
N ARG A 176 12.06 -21.84 18.26
CA ARG A 176 13.52 -21.85 18.04
C ARG A 176 13.83 -22.37 16.64
N LYS A 177 13.21 -23.48 16.24
CA LYS A 177 13.36 -24.04 14.88
C LYS A 177 12.94 -23.01 13.82
N LEU A 178 11.79 -22.35 14.00
CA LEU A 178 11.33 -21.31 13.09
C LEU A 178 12.32 -20.14 12.99
N PHE A 179 12.86 -19.68 14.13
CA PHE A 179 13.83 -18.60 14.17
C PHE A 179 15.16 -18.97 13.51
N GLU A 180 15.65 -20.19 13.75
CA GLU A 180 16.91 -20.68 13.18
C GLU A 180 16.82 -20.88 11.67
N GLU A 181 15.68 -21.37 11.16
CA GLU A 181 15.48 -21.64 9.73
C GLU A 181 15.11 -20.39 8.92
N TYR A 182 14.28 -19.50 9.47
CA TYR A 182 13.68 -18.41 8.71
C TYR A 182 13.97 -17.00 9.28
N GLY A 183 14.46 -16.91 10.50
CA GLY A 183 14.65 -15.64 11.19
C GLY A 183 13.37 -15.09 11.83
N ASN A 184 13.43 -13.85 12.31
CA ASN A 184 12.34 -13.17 13.01
C ASN A 184 11.33 -12.48 12.08
N ASP A 185 11.80 -11.97 10.94
CA ASP A 185 11.01 -11.11 10.05
C ASP A 185 10.28 -11.89 8.94
N TYR A 186 10.55 -13.18 8.80
CA TYR A 186 9.88 -14.02 7.80
C TYR A 186 8.39 -14.16 8.11
N GLY A 187 7.57 -13.96 7.09
CA GLY A 187 6.11 -14.13 7.15
C GLY A 187 5.70 -15.56 6.85
N PHE A 188 5.08 -16.21 7.82
CA PHE A 188 4.48 -17.53 7.70
C PHE A 188 3.01 -17.42 7.32
N GLY A 189 2.66 -17.87 6.12
CA GLY A 189 1.28 -18.06 5.71
C GLY A 189 0.61 -19.19 6.51
N TYR A 190 -0.64 -18.98 6.90
CA TYR A 190 -1.45 -19.97 7.58
C TYR A 190 -2.87 -20.07 7.03
N LYS A 191 -3.44 -21.27 7.18
CA LYS A 191 -4.84 -21.57 6.95
C LYS A 191 -5.47 -22.09 8.22
N LEU A 192 -6.67 -21.59 8.53
CA LEU A 192 -7.50 -22.07 9.62
C LEU A 192 -8.71 -22.80 9.05
N PHE A 193 -8.97 -24.00 9.56
CA PHE A 193 -10.07 -24.84 9.15
C PHE A 193 -11.02 -25.13 10.31
N HIS A 194 -12.32 -25.24 10.01
CA HIS A 194 -13.33 -25.78 10.92
C HIS A 194 -14.06 -26.94 10.24
N LYS A 195 -13.98 -28.15 10.81
CA LYS A 195 -14.65 -29.37 10.25
C LYS A 195 -14.45 -29.53 8.72
N ASP A 196 -13.21 -29.34 8.25
CA ASP A 196 -12.81 -29.43 6.84
C ASP A 196 -13.06 -28.21 5.93
N GLU A 197 -13.75 -27.17 6.41
CA GLU A 197 -13.92 -25.92 5.65
C GLU A 197 -12.83 -24.90 6.00
N GLU A 198 -12.22 -24.28 4.99
CA GLU A 198 -11.29 -23.16 5.18
C GLU A 198 -12.08 -21.92 5.62
N ILE A 199 -11.78 -21.42 6.81
CA ILE A 199 -12.50 -20.28 7.42
C ILE A 199 -11.65 -19.01 7.50
N LYS A 200 -10.32 -19.13 7.42
CA LYS A 200 -9.42 -17.97 7.43
C LYS A 200 -8.07 -18.26 6.79
N LEU A 201 -7.60 -17.31 6.00
CA LEU A 201 -6.22 -17.20 5.55
C LEU A 201 -5.55 -16.03 6.27
N GLY A 202 -4.28 -16.19 6.63
CA GLY A 202 -3.51 -15.09 7.18
C GLY A 202 -2.02 -15.30 7.12
N VAL A 203 -1.29 -14.33 7.66
CA VAL A 203 0.17 -14.37 7.77
C VAL A 203 0.55 -13.95 9.18
N PHE A 204 1.54 -14.60 9.77
CA PHE A 204 2.17 -14.15 11.02
C PHE A 204 3.70 -14.16 10.86
N SER A 205 4.40 -13.35 11.65
CA SER A 205 5.87 -13.41 11.76
C SER A 205 6.26 -13.41 13.23
N LEU A 206 7.45 -13.91 13.57
CA LEU A 206 7.90 -13.90 14.97
C LEU A 206 8.03 -12.47 15.50
N ASN A 207 8.45 -11.53 14.65
CA ASN A 207 8.51 -10.11 15.00
C ASN A 207 7.11 -9.52 15.25
N GLY A 208 6.13 -9.83 14.38
CA GLY A 208 4.74 -9.41 14.57
C GLY A 208 4.13 -9.97 15.85
N LEU A 209 4.34 -11.26 16.13
CA LEU A 209 3.89 -11.89 17.37
C LEU A 209 4.59 -11.32 18.61
N SER A 210 5.86 -10.91 18.49
CA SER A 210 6.61 -10.27 19.58
C SER A 210 6.09 -8.88 19.92
N ALA A 211 5.59 -8.13 18.94
CA ALA A 211 5.00 -6.82 19.18
C ALA A 211 3.70 -6.89 20.00
N GLU A 212 2.97 -8.00 19.88
CA GLU A 212 1.66 -8.19 20.53
C GLU A 212 1.74 -8.99 21.84
N ASN A 213 2.83 -9.74 22.08
CA ASN A 213 2.95 -10.64 23.22
C ASN A 213 4.31 -10.53 23.93
N PRO A 214 4.37 -9.98 25.16
CA PRO A 214 5.61 -9.79 25.92
C PRO A 214 6.40 -11.08 26.19
N ASN A 215 5.71 -12.22 26.32
CA ASN A 215 6.39 -13.50 26.55
C ASN A 215 7.11 -13.99 25.30
N ILE A 216 6.49 -13.81 24.13
CA ILE A 216 7.11 -14.12 22.83
C ILE A 216 8.27 -13.15 22.59
N GLN A 217 8.07 -11.86 22.84
CA GLN A 217 9.11 -10.84 22.74
C GLN A 217 10.36 -11.23 23.54
N ASN A 218 10.20 -11.53 24.83
CA ASN A 218 11.31 -11.92 25.70
C ASN A 218 12.03 -13.16 25.19
N PHE A 219 11.31 -14.13 24.63
CA PHE A 219 11.92 -15.33 24.07
C PHE A 219 12.70 -15.04 22.79
N VAL A 220 12.11 -14.30 21.85
CA VAL A 220 12.76 -13.91 20.59
C VAL A 220 13.99 -13.04 20.85
N THR A 221 13.93 -12.10 21.80
CA THR A 221 15.10 -11.31 22.21
C THR A 221 16.23 -12.19 22.74
N LYS A 222 15.92 -13.23 23.53
CA LYS A 222 16.94 -14.19 23.99
C LYS A 222 17.56 -14.95 22.83
N LEU A 223 16.76 -15.41 21.85
CA LEU A 223 17.27 -16.08 20.66
C LEU A 223 18.20 -15.18 19.83
N VAL A 224 17.82 -13.91 19.65
CA VAL A 224 18.66 -12.91 18.97
C VAL A 224 19.97 -12.68 19.72
N ALA A 225 19.93 -12.53 21.04
CA ALA A 225 21.12 -12.37 21.86
C ALA A 225 22.04 -13.61 21.80
N GLU A 226 21.48 -14.82 21.84
CA GLU A 226 22.21 -16.08 21.67
C GLU A 226 22.88 -16.16 20.28
N LYS A 227 22.15 -15.81 19.21
CA LYS A 227 22.69 -15.74 17.84
C LYS A 227 23.83 -14.74 17.74
N ASN A 228 23.64 -13.52 18.26
CA ASN A 228 24.65 -12.47 18.24
C ASN A 228 25.89 -12.84 19.06
N ARG A 229 25.74 -13.52 20.20
CA ARG A 229 26.87 -14.01 20.98
C ARG A 229 27.70 -15.04 20.21
N LYS A 230 27.04 -16.04 19.61
CA LYS A 230 27.72 -17.06 18.77
C LYS A 230 28.42 -16.41 17.57
N GLN A 231 27.77 -15.45 16.92
CA GLN A 231 28.36 -14.71 15.80
C GLN A 231 29.58 -13.92 16.25
N LYS A 232 29.50 -13.20 17.38
CA LYS A 232 30.62 -12.45 17.95
C LYS A 232 31.81 -13.36 18.26
N GLU A 233 31.58 -14.50 18.91
CA GLU A 233 32.64 -15.49 19.20
C GLU A 233 33.30 -16.00 17.93
N PHE A 234 32.51 -16.34 16.90
CA PHE A 234 33.03 -16.75 15.59
C PHE A 234 33.87 -15.64 14.94
N CYS A 235 33.37 -14.41 14.92
CA CYS A 235 34.07 -13.27 14.32
C CYS A 235 35.39 -12.95 15.04
N GLU A 236 35.38 -12.95 16.37
CA GLU A 236 36.58 -12.73 17.19
C GLU A 236 37.66 -13.78 16.93
N GLN A 237 37.26 -15.06 16.83
CA GLN A 237 38.19 -16.16 16.57
C GLN A 237 38.79 -16.11 15.16
N ASN A 238 37.99 -15.79 14.14
CA ASN A 238 38.39 -15.94 12.75
C ASN A 238 38.94 -14.65 12.11
N PHE A 239 38.44 -13.48 12.50
CA PHE A 239 38.66 -12.24 11.75
C PHE A 239 39.24 -11.08 12.56
N ARG A 240 39.37 -11.18 13.89
CA ARG A 240 39.87 -10.08 14.75
C ARG A 240 41.26 -9.57 14.34
N LYS A 241 42.18 -10.48 13.99
CA LYS A 241 43.53 -10.10 13.56
C LYS A 241 43.51 -9.30 12.26
N LEU A 242 42.71 -9.76 11.30
CA LEU A 242 42.55 -9.09 10.00
C LEU A 242 41.90 -7.71 10.19
N TYR A 243 40.84 -7.62 11.01
CA TYR A 243 40.17 -6.37 11.33
C TYR A 243 41.12 -5.35 11.97
N ASN A 244 41.96 -5.73 12.93
CA ASN A 244 42.93 -4.82 13.56
C ASN A 244 43.99 -4.27 12.59
N ILE A 245 44.30 -4.98 11.51
CA ILE A 245 45.21 -4.50 10.46
C ILE A 245 44.49 -3.45 9.62
N ILE A 246 43.25 -3.73 9.24
CA ILE A 246 42.42 -2.83 8.42
C ILE A 246 42.06 -1.55 9.15
N ASP A 247 41.71 -1.62 10.44
CA ASP A 247 41.33 -0.47 11.28
C ASP A 247 42.45 0.56 11.43
N ARG A 248 43.70 0.16 11.20
CA ARG A 248 44.89 1.05 11.23
C ARG A 248 45.22 1.68 9.89
N GLU A 249 44.58 1.21 8.84
CA GLU A 249 44.87 1.53 7.45
C GLU A 249 43.73 2.36 6.84
N SER A 250 44.01 3.12 5.78
CA SER A 250 42.97 3.89 5.09
C SER A 250 41.87 2.98 4.49
N MET A 251 40.65 3.49 4.29
CA MET A 251 39.54 2.73 3.69
C MET A 251 39.90 2.05 2.35
N LEU A 252 40.74 2.69 1.53
CA LEU A 252 41.19 2.16 0.23
C LEU A 252 42.14 0.96 0.40
N THR A 253 43.05 1.02 1.38
CA THR A 253 43.95 -0.11 1.69
C THR A 253 43.23 -1.23 2.42
N GLY A 254 42.19 -0.93 3.21
CA GLY A 254 41.38 -1.92 3.93
C GLY A 254 40.73 -2.97 3.02
N ASN A 255 40.05 -2.55 1.96
CA ASN A 255 39.39 -3.49 1.03
C ASN A 255 40.40 -4.40 0.31
N PHE A 256 41.53 -3.85 -0.11
CA PHE A 256 42.60 -4.60 -0.77
C PHE A 256 43.23 -5.65 0.17
N ILE A 257 43.36 -5.34 1.46
CA ILE A 257 43.86 -6.28 2.48
C ILE A 257 42.89 -7.45 2.68
N VAL A 258 41.57 -7.21 2.66
CA VAL A 258 40.56 -8.29 2.73
C VAL A 258 40.63 -9.17 1.49
N GLU A 259 40.75 -8.58 0.30
CA GLU A 259 40.89 -9.34 -0.94
C GLU A 259 42.11 -10.25 -0.90
N LEU A 260 43.28 -9.69 -0.59
CA LEU A 260 44.52 -10.47 -0.45
C LEU A 260 44.42 -11.58 0.61
N ALA A 261 43.78 -11.31 1.75
CA ALA A 261 43.66 -12.28 2.83
C ALA A 261 42.73 -13.45 2.44
N CYS A 262 41.57 -13.18 1.84
CA CYS A 262 40.62 -14.21 1.44
C CYS A 262 41.07 -14.96 0.18
N ASP A 263 41.59 -14.26 -0.84
CA ASP A 263 42.10 -14.88 -2.07
C ASP A 263 43.41 -15.66 -1.83
N GLY A 264 44.22 -15.22 -0.86
CA GLY A 264 45.43 -15.93 -0.43
C GLY A 264 45.13 -17.16 0.42
N ALA A 265 44.06 -17.16 1.21
CA ALA A 265 43.64 -18.30 2.03
C ALA A 265 42.88 -19.37 1.22
N PHE A 266 42.16 -18.96 0.17
CA PHE A 266 41.34 -19.85 -0.64
C PHE A 266 41.67 -19.71 -2.13
N GLN A 267 42.25 -20.76 -2.71
CA GLN A 267 42.49 -20.83 -4.16
C GLN A 267 41.19 -20.97 -4.98
N ASN A 268 40.07 -21.29 -4.33
CA ASN A 268 38.76 -21.38 -4.96
C ASN A 268 38.02 -20.02 -4.88
N PRO A 269 37.63 -19.41 -6.02
CA PRO A 269 36.92 -18.12 -6.05
C PRO A 269 35.63 -18.09 -5.23
N VAL A 270 34.88 -19.20 -5.18
CA VAL A 270 33.63 -19.28 -4.41
C VAL A 270 33.90 -19.20 -2.91
N GLN A 271 34.92 -19.91 -2.44
CA GLN A 271 35.30 -19.90 -1.03
C GLN A 271 35.88 -18.55 -0.61
N SER A 272 36.64 -17.91 -1.48
CA SER A 272 37.12 -16.55 -1.25
C SER A 272 35.97 -15.55 -1.18
N SER A 273 34.99 -15.62 -2.09
CA SER A 273 33.79 -14.79 -2.04
C SER A 273 33.03 -14.96 -0.72
N MET A 274 32.83 -16.21 -0.27
CA MET A 274 32.19 -16.49 1.02
C MET A 274 33.01 -15.94 2.22
N CYS A 275 34.34 -15.96 2.13
CA CYS A 275 35.20 -15.36 3.16
C CYS A 275 34.99 -13.84 3.24
N LYS A 276 34.94 -13.16 2.10
CA LYS A 276 34.71 -11.70 2.02
C LYS A 276 33.33 -11.33 2.58
N GLU A 277 32.31 -12.09 2.23
CA GLU A 277 30.95 -11.92 2.73
C GLU A 277 30.87 -12.12 4.25
N LYS A 278 31.40 -13.23 4.77
CA LYS A 278 31.46 -13.48 6.21
C LYS A 278 32.26 -12.44 6.98
N PHE A 279 33.35 -11.92 6.39
CA PHE A 279 34.09 -10.83 6.99
C PHE A 279 33.22 -9.58 7.12
N SER A 280 32.48 -9.21 6.06
CA SER A 280 31.55 -8.08 6.07
C SER A 280 30.47 -8.22 7.15
N GLU A 281 29.88 -9.41 7.29
CA GLU A 281 28.92 -9.72 8.37
C GLU A 281 29.54 -9.61 9.77
N CYS A 282 30.85 -9.84 9.89
CA CYS A 282 31.59 -9.79 11.14
C CYS A 282 32.04 -8.38 11.53
N VAL A 283 32.13 -7.43 10.59
CA VAL A 283 32.59 -6.05 10.85
C VAL A 283 31.82 -5.41 12.02
N PRO A 284 30.47 -5.43 12.08
CA PRO A 284 29.73 -4.82 13.19
C PRO A 284 30.02 -5.43 14.57
N PHE A 285 30.43 -6.70 14.61
CA PHE A 285 30.75 -7.40 15.86
C PHE A 285 32.21 -7.18 16.32
N LEU A 286 33.07 -6.77 15.39
CA LEU A 286 34.50 -6.53 15.60
C LEU A 286 34.82 -5.05 15.79
N SER A 287 34.05 -4.16 15.16
CA SER A 287 34.07 -2.75 15.46
C SER A 287 33.74 -2.57 16.93
N LYS A 288 34.60 -1.89 17.67
CA LYS A 288 34.26 -1.43 19.01
C LYS A 288 33.04 -0.52 18.86
N SER A 289 31.85 -1.03 19.16
CA SER A 289 30.75 -0.14 19.50
C SER A 289 31.23 0.64 20.73
N GLU A 290 31.30 1.96 20.61
CA GLU A 290 31.53 2.86 21.74
C GLU A 290 30.64 2.40 22.92
N GLU A 291 31.28 2.15 24.07
CA GLU A 291 30.60 2.01 25.36
C GLU A 291 29.98 3.36 25.76
#